data_AF-A0A7Y2E5H0-F1
#
_entry.id   AF-A0A7Y2E5H0-F1
#
_cell.length_a   1.000
_cell.length_b   1.000
_cell.length_c   1.000
_cell.angle_alpha   90.00
_cell.angle_beta   90.00
_cell.angle_gamma   90.00
#
_symmetry.space_group_name_H-M   'P 1'
#
loop_
_entity.id
_entity.type
_entity.pdbx_description
1 polymer ?
#
loop_
_entity_poly.entity_id
_entity_poly.type
_entity_poly.pdbx_seq_one_letter_code
_entity_poly.pdbx_strand_id
1 'polypeptide(L)'
;MPDRNKSDDTMRDNAPGASRHDAWLDDRIEAFVDGTLPPGEQDRFESALRVSATLRDDVALARLIGEELPSLGTVKCPDHVVPGVMREVRRDIRSSFASRFAAALRQGIQPRLRPVLAMVLLLAVVVSSSLVRRAPEPAPVASAEVIRALDEVKWSLAVLSDAGRQMGRSVRSDVIEPHVVEPIERSLNQVIQ
;
A
#
# COMPACT_ATOMS: atom_id res chain seq x y z
N MET A 1 34.23 11.26 44.11
CA MET A 1 34.06 12.57 43.43
C MET A 1 35.33 12.83 42.63
N PRO A 2 35.30 13.19 41.34
CA PRO A 2 34.18 13.66 40.49
C PRO A 2 33.64 12.55 39.56
N ASP A 3 32.34 12.43 39.26
CA ASP A 3 31.47 13.28 38.43
C ASP A 3 32.00 13.48 37.00
N ARG A 4 31.54 12.64 36.06
CA ARG A 4 31.69 12.90 34.62
C ARG A 4 30.59 12.21 33.80
N ASN A 5 29.69 13.08 33.33
CA ASN A 5 28.92 13.02 32.09
C ASN A 5 28.04 11.80 31.83
N LYS A 6 26.90 11.83 32.52
CA LYS A 6 25.64 11.28 32.04
C LYS A 6 24.87 12.43 31.35
N SER A 7 25.31 12.83 30.16
CA SER A 7 24.68 13.92 29.38
C SER A 7 24.92 13.71 27.90
N ASP A 8 23.86 13.87 27.11
CA ASP A 8 23.81 13.90 25.65
C ASP A 8 23.75 12.58 24.88
N ASP A 9 23.02 11.61 25.42
CA ASP A 9 22.27 10.67 24.57
C ASP A 9 20.78 11.04 24.65
N THR A 10 20.51 12.31 24.36
CA THR A 10 19.20 12.70 23.87
C THR A 10 19.03 11.97 22.56
N MET A 11 18.26 10.88 22.62
CA MET A 11 17.04 10.77 21.84
C MET A 11 17.06 11.81 20.71
N ARG A 12 17.70 11.47 19.58
CA ARG A 12 17.19 11.93 18.31
C ARG A 12 15.81 11.34 18.24
N ASP A 13 14.87 12.07 18.82
CA ASP A 13 13.47 12.00 18.53
C ASP A 13 13.40 11.83 17.01
N ASN A 14 13.08 10.61 16.60
CA ASN A 14 12.25 10.36 15.44
C ASN A 14 11.06 11.30 15.62
N ALA A 15 11.19 12.56 15.21
CA ALA A 15 10.11 13.52 15.31
C ALA A 15 9.00 12.96 14.41
N PRO A 16 7.91 12.39 14.97
CA PRO A 16 6.81 11.83 14.18
C PRO A 16 5.94 12.96 13.58
N GLY A 17 6.57 14.11 13.35
CA GLY A 17 6.01 15.44 13.22
C GLY A 17 6.67 16.30 12.12
N ALA A 18 7.47 15.69 11.23
CA ALA A 18 7.36 16.02 9.80
C ALA A 18 6.09 15.30 9.24
N SER A 19 5.04 15.22 10.06
CA SER A 19 3.81 16.01 10.07
C SER A 19 3.10 15.95 8.75
N ARG A 20 1.93 15.33 8.80
CA ARG A 20 0.80 15.33 7.87
C ARG A 20 0.64 16.57 6.96
N HIS A 21 1.20 17.72 7.34
CA HIS A 21 1.27 18.92 6.52
C HIS A 21 2.14 18.74 5.28
N ASP A 22 3.27 18.03 5.37
CA ASP A 22 4.19 17.79 4.25
C ASP A 22 3.55 16.84 3.24
N ALA A 23 2.97 15.73 3.71
CA ALA A 23 2.24 14.80 2.86
C ALA A 23 1.04 15.46 2.15
N TRP A 24 0.33 16.37 2.83
CA TRP A 24 -0.75 17.11 2.20
C TRP A 24 -0.25 18.05 1.10
N LEU A 25 0.89 18.71 1.31
CA LEU A 25 1.48 19.60 0.32
C LEU A 25 1.99 18.82 -0.90
N ASP A 26 2.63 17.68 -0.67
CA ASP A 26 3.11 16.76 -1.70
C ASP A 26 1.95 16.29 -2.60
N ASP A 27 0.82 15.85 -2.01
CA ASP A 27 -0.38 15.45 -2.76
C ASP A 27 -0.91 16.59 -3.67
N ARG A 28 -0.78 17.86 -3.24
CA ARG A 28 -1.20 19.02 -4.03
C ARG A 28 -0.22 19.38 -5.13
N ILE A 29 1.08 19.23 -4.88
CA ILE A 29 2.13 19.40 -5.90
C ILE A 29 1.91 18.37 -7.01
N GLU A 30 1.73 17.09 -6.66
CA GLU A 30 1.48 16.00 -7.62
C GLU A 30 0.21 16.28 -8.44
N ALA A 31 -0.92 16.58 -7.78
CA ALA A 31 -2.16 16.89 -8.47
C ALA A 31 -2.07 18.12 -9.38
N PHE A 32 -1.27 19.13 -8.99
CA PHE A 32 -1.02 20.31 -9.83
C PHE A 32 -0.17 19.98 -11.06
N VAL A 33 0.88 19.17 -10.89
CA VAL A 33 1.77 18.73 -11.99
C VAL A 33 1.01 17.85 -12.98
N ASP A 34 0.14 16.97 -12.49
CA ASP A 34 -0.69 16.07 -13.31
C ASP A 34 -1.90 16.77 -13.96
N GLY A 35 -2.18 18.03 -13.58
CA GLY A 35 -3.36 18.76 -14.05
C GLY A 35 -4.68 18.19 -13.53
N THR A 36 -4.66 17.47 -12.41
CA THR A 36 -5.85 16.88 -11.77
C THR A 36 -6.40 17.72 -10.63
N LEU A 37 -5.75 18.85 -10.33
CA LEU A 37 -6.18 19.77 -9.28
C LEU A 37 -7.52 20.46 -9.65
N PRO A 38 -8.51 20.53 -8.74
CA PRO A 38 -9.77 21.21 -9.00
C PRO A 38 -9.59 22.70 -9.36
N PRO A 39 -10.41 23.30 -10.24
CA PRO A 39 -10.21 24.68 -10.71
C PRO A 39 -10.12 25.72 -9.59
N GLY A 40 -10.94 25.60 -8.54
CA GLY A 40 -10.92 26.52 -7.40
C GLY A 40 -9.69 26.37 -6.49
N GLU A 41 -9.01 25.23 -6.54
CA GLU A 41 -7.75 25.00 -5.82
C GLU A 41 -6.55 25.39 -6.67
N GLN A 42 -6.65 25.28 -8.01
CA GLN A 42 -5.60 25.69 -8.95
C GLN A 42 -5.24 27.17 -8.80
N ASP A 43 -6.21 28.08 -8.80
CA ASP A 43 -5.96 29.52 -8.64
C ASP A 43 -5.26 29.85 -7.30
N ARG A 44 -5.64 29.12 -6.24
CA ARG A 44 -5.04 29.27 -4.90
C ARG A 44 -3.60 28.76 -4.88
N PHE A 45 -3.34 27.63 -5.52
CA PHE A 45 -2.02 27.04 -5.61
C PHE A 45 -1.08 27.89 -6.47
N GLU A 46 -1.56 28.41 -7.60
CA GLU A 46 -0.82 29.37 -8.42
C GLU A 46 -0.50 30.66 -7.65
N SER A 47 -1.43 31.14 -6.82
CA SER A 47 -1.18 32.27 -5.94
C SER A 47 -0.10 31.97 -4.90
N ALA A 48 -0.10 30.75 -4.33
CA ALA A 48 0.94 30.31 -3.39
C ALA A 48 2.32 30.20 -4.07
N LEU A 49 2.38 29.72 -5.31
CA LEU A 49 3.60 29.65 -6.12
C LEU A 49 4.21 31.04 -6.36
N ARG A 50 3.41 32.10 -6.47
CA ARG A 50 3.93 33.47 -6.63
C ARG A 50 4.66 33.98 -5.38
N VAL A 51 4.29 33.48 -4.19
CA VAL A 51 4.81 33.96 -2.91
C VAL A 51 5.97 33.09 -2.44
N SER A 52 5.89 31.77 -2.63
CA SER A 52 6.89 30.82 -2.15
C SER A 52 7.90 30.46 -3.22
N ALA A 53 9.20 30.71 -2.94
CA ALA A 53 10.28 30.24 -3.80
C ALA A 53 10.46 28.72 -3.70
N THR A 54 10.40 28.15 -2.49
CA THR A 54 10.58 26.71 -2.27
C THR A 54 9.53 25.89 -3.00
N LEU A 55 8.26 26.32 -2.95
CA LEU A 55 7.17 25.63 -3.64
C LEU A 55 7.35 25.63 -5.17
N ARG A 56 7.96 26.70 -5.72
CA ARG A 56 8.29 26.75 -7.15
C ARG A 56 9.42 25.79 -7.49
N ASP A 57 10.43 25.69 -6.64
CA ASP A 57 11.54 24.77 -6.81
C ASP A 57 11.03 23.31 -6.75
N ASP A 58 10.13 23.00 -5.82
CA ASP A 58 9.52 21.66 -5.68
C ASP A 58 8.67 21.29 -6.92
N VAL A 59 7.84 22.21 -7.41
CA VAL A 59 7.06 22.00 -8.65
C VAL A 59 7.97 21.84 -9.87
N ALA A 60 9.04 22.64 -9.96
CA ALA A 60 10.01 22.53 -11.05
C ALA A 60 10.71 21.16 -11.03
N LEU A 61 11.11 20.68 -9.84
CA LEU A 61 11.69 19.36 -9.66
C LEU A 61 10.71 18.25 -10.04
N ALA A 62 9.47 18.31 -9.58
CA ALA A 62 8.44 17.32 -9.90
C ALA A 62 8.19 17.23 -11.41
N ARG A 63 8.14 18.37 -12.11
CA ARG A 63 8.03 18.41 -13.58
C ARG A 63 9.24 17.79 -14.27
N LEU A 64 10.45 18.14 -13.82
CA LEU A 64 11.69 17.56 -14.37
C LEU A 64 11.67 16.03 -14.24
N ILE A 65 11.29 15.49 -13.09
CA ILE A 65 11.16 14.04 -12.88
C ILE A 65 10.12 13.44 -13.83
N GLY A 66 8.95 14.08 -13.97
CA GLY A 66 7.88 13.64 -14.87
C GLY A 66 8.26 13.66 -16.35
N GLU A 67 9.15 14.57 -16.76
CA GLU A 67 9.66 14.67 -18.13
C GLU A 67 10.82 13.69 -18.40
N GLU A 68 11.71 13.48 -17.42
CA GLU A 68 12.88 12.62 -17.56
C GLU A 68 12.56 11.12 -17.41
N LEU A 69 11.64 10.73 -16.51
CA LEU A 69 11.33 9.30 -16.32
C LEU A 69 10.83 8.60 -17.60
N PRO A 70 9.94 9.19 -18.42
CA PRO A 70 9.57 8.62 -19.71
C PRO A 70 10.73 8.52 -20.71
N SER A 71 11.74 9.40 -20.59
CA SER A 71 12.91 9.44 -21.48
C SER A 71 13.81 8.22 -21.31
N LEU A 72 13.82 7.61 -20.12
CA LEU A 72 14.64 6.45 -19.77
C LEU A 72 14.24 5.15 -20.50
N GLY A 73 13.14 5.16 -21.25
CA GLY A 73 12.64 4.01 -21.99
C GLY A 73 11.99 2.95 -21.10
N THR A 74 11.08 2.17 -21.68
CA THR A 74 10.40 1.10 -20.94
C THR A 74 11.36 -0.08 -20.73
N VAL A 75 11.87 -0.24 -19.51
CA VAL A 75 12.60 -1.46 -19.14
C VAL A 75 11.61 -2.62 -19.11
N LYS A 76 11.83 -3.63 -19.96
CA LYS A 76 11.01 -4.84 -19.93
C LYS A 76 11.16 -5.53 -18.58
N CYS A 77 10.08 -5.63 -17.83
CA CYS A 77 10.04 -6.39 -16.58
C CYS A 77 10.40 -7.86 -16.89
N PRO A 78 11.41 -8.46 -16.22
CA PRO A 78 11.78 -9.85 -16.47
C PRO A 78 10.60 -10.80 -16.22
N ASP A 79 10.43 -11.79 -17.12
CA ASP A 79 9.22 -12.64 -17.17
C ASP A 79 8.95 -13.43 -15.86
N HIS A 80 9.96 -13.58 -14.99
CA HIS A 80 9.84 -14.30 -13.71
C HIS A 80 9.38 -13.42 -12.54
N VAL A 81 9.50 -12.09 -12.64
CA VAL A 81 9.17 -11.17 -11.54
C VAL A 81 7.66 -11.13 -11.32
N VAL A 82 6.87 -10.94 -12.37
CA VAL A 82 5.40 -10.87 -12.26
C VAL A 82 4.81 -12.14 -11.65
N PRO A 83 5.16 -13.37 -12.12
CA PRO A 83 4.72 -14.60 -11.45
C PRO A 83 5.21 -14.73 -10.01
N GLY A 84 6.41 -14.25 -9.69
CA GLY A 84 6.97 -14.25 -8.33
C GLY A 84 6.15 -13.39 -7.38
N VAL A 85 5.88 -12.15 -7.76
CA VAL A 85 5.05 -11.20 -6.98
C VAL A 85 3.63 -11.76 -6.82
N MET A 86 3.02 -12.24 -7.90
CA MET A 86 1.66 -12.81 -7.84
C MET A 86 1.57 -14.05 -6.95
N ARG A 87 2.64 -14.86 -6.89
CA ARG A 87 2.72 -16.01 -5.99
C ARG A 87 2.73 -15.56 -4.53
N GLU A 88 3.50 -14.53 -4.21
CA GLU A 88 3.60 -14.01 -2.84
C GLU A 88 2.30 -13.33 -2.40
N VAL A 89 1.68 -12.51 -3.26
CA VAL A 89 0.38 -11.90 -3.00
C VAL A 89 -0.69 -12.98 -2.75
N ARG A 90 -0.73 -14.05 -3.56
CA ARG A 90 -1.66 -15.17 -3.32
C ARG A 90 -1.35 -15.90 -2.01
N ARG A 91 -0.08 -16.06 -1.65
CA ARG A 91 0.33 -16.69 -0.40
C ARG A 91 -0.19 -15.89 0.79
N ASP A 92 0.00 -14.57 0.74
CA ASP A 92 -0.39 -13.65 1.80
C ASP A 92 -1.92 -13.53 1.95
N ILE A 93 -2.64 -13.43 0.83
CA ILE A 93 -4.12 -13.46 0.83
C ILE A 93 -4.62 -14.76 1.45
N ARG A 94 -4.01 -15.90 1.10
CA ARG A 94 -4.42 -17.22 1.62
C ARG A 94 -4.15 -17.35 3.12
N SER A 95 -3.01 -16.88 3.62
CA SER A 95 -2.70 -16.89 5.07
C SER A 95 -3.59 -15.93 5.86
N SER A 96 -3.84 -14.74 5.31
CA SER A 96 -4.69 -13.72 5.92
C SER A 96 -6.16 -14.15 5.94
N PHE A 97 -6.65 -14.77 4.87
CA PHE A 97 -8.01 -15.31 4.83
C PHE A 97 -8.16 -16.49 5.79
N ALA A 98 -7.21 -17.42 5.82
CA ALA A 98 -7.27 -18.59 6.70
C ALA A 98 -7.25 -18.18 8.18
N SER A 99 -6.42 -17.21 8.56
CA SER A 99 -6.34 -16.72 9.94
C SER A 99 -7.62 -15.99 10.37
N ARG A 100 -8.17 -15.12 9.51
CA ARG A 100 -9.45 -14.44 9.76
C ARG A 100 -10.63 -15.41 9.85
N PHE A 101 -10.69 -16.39 8.94
CA PHE A 101 -11.73 -17.41 8.97
C PHE A 101 -11.62 -18.28 10.23
N ALA A 102 -10.41 -18.73 10.58
CA ALA A 102 -10.20 -19.51 11.81
C ALA A 102 -10.57 -18.73 13.08
N ALA A 103 -10.25 -17.44 13.14
CA ALA A 103 -10.63 -16.57 14.25
C ALA A 103 -12.16 -16.40 14.34
N ALA A 104 -12.82 -16.13 13.21
CA ALA A 104 -14.27 -16.02 13.13
C ALA A 104 -14.97 -17.33 13.53
N LEU A 105 -14.43 -18.46 13.08
CA LEU A 105 -14.97 -19.79 13.40
C LEU A 105 -14.84 -20.12 14.90
N ARG A 106 -13.72 -19.73 15.52
CA ARG A 106 -13.50 -19.91 16.97
C ARG A 106 -14.40 -19.02 17.82
N GLN A 107 -14.69 -17.81 17.38
CA GLN A 107 -15.56 -16.89 18.10
C GLN A 107 -17.06 -17.20 17.90
N GLY A 108 -17.44 -17.73 16.73
CA GLY A 108 -18.85 -17.93 16.36
C GLY A 108 -19.45 -19.31 16.67
N ILE A 109 -18.64 -20.38 16.80
CA ILE A 109 -19.19 -21.73 17.01
C ILE A 109 -19.31 -22.02 18.50
N GLN A 110 -20.46 -21.66 19.08
CA GLN A 110 -20.90 -22.23 20.34
C GLN A 110 -21.19 -23.74 20.17
N PRO A 111 -20.85 -24.60 21.16
CA PRO A 111 -20.90 -26.06 21.02
C PRO A 111 -22.30 -26.63 20.74
N ARG A 112 -23.37 -25.86 20.97
CA ARG A 112 -24.76 -26.27 20.72
C ARG A 112 -25.20 -26.19 19.25
N LEU A 113 -24.47 -25.50 18.38
CA LEU A 113 -24.84 -25.32 16.95
C LEU A 113 -24.21 -26.36 16.01
N ARG A 114 -23.38 -27.27 16.54
CA ARG A 114 -22.72 -28.32 15.75
C ARG A 114 -23.65 -29.16 14.85
N PRO A 115 -24.84 -29.62 15.29
CA PRO A 115 -25.69 -30.45 14.43
C PRO A 115 -26.34 -29.65 13.29
N VAL A 116 -26.68 -28.38 13.53
CA VAL A 116 -27.30 -27.50 12.50
C VAL A 116 -26.27 -27.16 11.42
N LEU A 117 -25.03 -26.88 11.82
CA LEU A 117 -23.96 -26.55 10.88
C LEU A 117 -23.61 -27.74 9.98
N ALA A 118 -23.65 -28.97 10.51
CA ALA A 118 -23.48 -30.19 9.70
C ALA A 118 -24.59 -30.33 8.64
N MET A 119 -25.85 -30.09 9.02
CA MET A 119 -26.99 -30.10 8.09
C MET A 119 -26.85 -29.05 6.99
N VAL A 120 -26.49 -27.81 7.34
CA VAL A 120 -26.32 -26.73 6.36
C VAL A 120 -25.18 -27.03 5.38
N LEU A 121 -24.07 -27.58 5.87
CA LEU A 121 -22.92 -27.91 5.03
C LEU A 121 -23.25 -29.06 4.06
N LEU A 122 -23.98 -30.07 4.53
CA LEU A 122 -24.48 -31.17 3.68
C LEU A 122 -25.43 -30.63 2.61
N LEU A 123 -26.35 -29.74 2.98
CA LEU A 123 -27.31 -29.12 2.06
C LEU A 123 -26.61 -28.22 1.02
N ALA A 124 -25.58 -27.47 1.42
CA ALA A 124 -24.76 -26.68 0.51
C ALA A 124 -24.01 -27.56 -0.51
N VAL A 125 -23.48 -28.73 -0.10
CA VAL A 125 -22.84 -29.68 -1.02
C VAL A 125 -23.85 -30.23 -2.04
N VAL A 126 -25.06 -30.60 -1.60
CA VAL A 126 -26.11 -31.09 -2.51
C VAL A 126 -26.53 -30.02 -3.53
N VAL A 127 -26.76 -28.79 -3.08
CA VAL A 127 -27.14 -27.65 -3.95
C VAL A 127 -26.00 -27.28 -4.90
N SER A 128 -24.76 -27.26 -4.44
CA SER A 128 -23.62 -26.95 -5.30
C SER A 128 -23.44 -28.03 -6.37
N SER A 129 -23.65 -29.31 -6.05
CA SER A 129 -23.58 -30.40 -7.03
C SER A 129 -24.67 -30.33 -8.11
N SER A 130 -25.85 -29.80 -7.77
CA SER A 130 -26.96 -29.70 -8.72
C SER A 130 -26.84 -28.51 -9.66
N LEU A 131 -26.19 -27.42 -9.22
CA LEU A 131 -25.93 -26.23 -10.03
C LEU A 131 -24.83 -26.44 -11.08
N VAL A 132 -23.80 -27.25 -10.80
CA VAL A 132 -22.73 -27.56 -11.78
C VAL A 132 -23.26 -28.27 -13.03
N ARG A 133 -24.48 -28.85 -12.98
CA ARG A 133 -25.13 -29.49 -14.14
C ARG A 133 -25.97 -28.54 -15.00
N ARG A 134 -26.18 -27.29 -14.60
CA ARG A 134 -26.96 -26.31 -15.36
C ARG A 134 -26.06 -25.14 -15.74
N ALA A 135 -25.40 -25.24 -16.89
CA ALA A 135 -24.76 -24.08 -17.51
C ALA A 135 -25.83 -23.02 -17.83
N PRO A 136 -25.74 -21.78 -17.31
CA PRO A 136 -26.71 -20.73 -17.61
C PRO A 136 -26.39 -20.05 -18.95
N GLU A 137 -27.42 -19.78 -19.76
CA GLU A 137 -27.36 -18.77 -20.83
C GLU A 137 -27.03 -17.38 -20.26
N PRO A 138 -26.30 -16.52 -20.99
CA PRO A 138 -25.96 -15.18 -20.53
C PRO A 138 -27.19 -14.26 -20.58
N ALA A 139 -27.69 -13.88 -19.41
CA ALA A 139 -28.70 -12.84 -19.24
C ALA A 139 -28.07 -11.42 -19.38
N PRO A 140 -28.85 -10.40 -19.79
CA PRO A 140 -28.34 -9.03 -19.95
C PRO A 140 -27.87 -8.45 -18.60
N VAL A 141 -26.65 -7.93 -18.59
CA VAL A 141 -25.90 -7.43 -17.43
C VAL A 141 -26.72 -6.37 -16.67
N ALA A 142 -27.22 -6.76 -15.50
CA ALA A 142 -27.99 -5.90 -14.61
C ALA A 142 -27.04 -5.04 -13.76
N SER A 143 -27.43 -3.78 -13.49
CA SER A 143 -26.69 -2.80 -12.67
C SER A 143 -26.23 -3.31 -11.29
N ALA A 144 -26.86 -4.37 -10.77
CA ALA A 144 -26.43 -5.06 -9.55
C ALA A 144 -25.05 -5.76 -9.67
N GLU A 145 -24.69 -6.27 -10.86
CA GLU A 145 -23.35 -6.82 -11.11
C GLU A 145 -22.30 -5.73 -11.14
N VAL A 146 -22.63 -4.55 -11.67
CA VAL A 146 -21.73 -3.40 -11.69
C VAL A 146 -21.44 -2.91 -10.27
N ILE A 147 -22.46 -2.84 -9.40
CA ILE A 147 -22.26 -2.45 -7.99
C ILE A 147 -21.38 -3.47 -7.25
N ARG A 148 -21.56 -4.78 -7.50
CA ARG A 148 -20.69 -5.82 -6.94
C ARG A 148 -19.26 -5.72 -7.45
N ALA A 149 -19.08 -5.51 -8.75
CA ALA A 149 -17.75 -5.33 -9.33
C ALA A 149 -17.03 -4.10 -8.73
N LEU A 150 -17.76 -3.01 -8.48
CA LEU A 150 -17.20 -1.80 -7.89
C LEU A 150 -16.77 -2.01 -6.43
N ASP A 151 -17.53 -2.76 -5.64
CA ASP A 151 -17.12 -3.14 -4.29
C ASP A 151 -15.91 -4.10 -4.29
N GLU A 152 -15.84 -5.01 -5.25
CA GLU A 152 -14.69 -5.93 -5.39
C GLU A 152 -13.41 -5.18 -5.81
N VAL A 153 -13.53 -4.15 -6.64
CA VAL A 153 -12.42 -3.23 -6.97
C VAL A 153 -11.96 -2.45 -5.73
N LYS A 154 -12.88 -1.96 -4.89
CA LYS A 154 -12.50 -1.26 -3.65
C LYS A 154 -11.76 -2.16 -2.67
N TRP A 155 -12.19 -3.41 -2.52
CA TRP A 155 -11.49 -4.37 -1.67
C TRP A 155 -10.11 -4.73 -2.21
N SER A 156 -9.96 -4.92 -3.52
CA SER A 156 -8.66 -5.19 -4.12
C SER A 156 -7.70 -3.99 -4.02
N LEU A 157 -8.18 -2.75 -4.17
CA LEU A 157 -7.40 -1.53 -3.93
C LEU A 157 -6.95 -1.39 -2.47
N ALA A 158 -7.84 -1.69 -1.52
CA ALA A 158 -7.51 -1.66 -0.10
C ALA A 158 -6.43 -2.70 0.26
N VAL A 159 -6.55 -3.92 -0.29
CA VAL A 159 -5.54 -4.98 -0.10
C VAL A 159 -4.23 -4.62 -0.77
N LEU A 160 -4.26 -4.01 -1.96
CA LEU A 160 -3.05 -3.54 -2.65
C LEU A 160 -2.35 -2.42 -1.86
N SER A 161 -3.10 -1.51 -1.25
CA SER A 161 -2.56 -0.45 -0.38
C SER A 161 -1.88 -1.01 0.88
N ASP A 162 -2.46 -2.05 1.48
CA ASP A 162 -1.89 -2.69 2.69
C ASP A 162 -0.65 -3.52 2.34
N ALA A 163 -0.71 -4.28 1.25
CA ALA A 163 0.43 -5.04 0.71
C ALA A 163 1.59 -4.11 0.30
N GLY A 164 1.28 -2.95 -0.31
CA GLY A 164 2.28 -1.94 -0.66
C GLY A 164 2.98 -1.35 0.57
N ARG A 165 2.23 -1.06 1.64
CA ARG A 165 2.81 -0.59 2.91
C ARG A 165 3.69 -1.65 3.57
N GLN A 166 3.33 -2.92 3.47
CA GLN A 166 4.11 -4.01 4.05
C GLN A 166 5.37 -4.33 3.25
N MET A 167 5.30 -4.32 1.91
CA MET A 167 6.49 -4.41 1.05
C MET A 167 7.43 -3.23 1.25
N GLY A 168 6.92 -2.00 1.39
CA GLY A 168 7.76 -0.83 1.65
C GLY A 168 8.59 -0.94 2.94
N ARG A 169 8.03 -1.57 3.99
CA ARG A 169 8.76 -1.84 5.23
C ARG A 169 9.84 -2.91 5.06
N SER A 170 9.54 -4.01 4.37
CA SER A 170 10.50 -5.11 4.14
C SER A 170 11.62 -4.70 3.17
N VAL A 171 11.32 -3.97 2.09
CA VAL A 171 12.37 -3.47 1.18
C VAL A 171 13.32 -2.51 1.91
N ARG A 172 12.79 -1.67 2.80
CA ARG A 172 13.61 -0.76 3.60
C ARG A 172 14.56 -1.53 4.54
N SER A 173 14.05 -2.51 5.29
CA SER A 173 14.86 -3.29 6.24
C SER A 173 15.84 -4.25 5.55
N ASP A 174 15.43 -4.86 4.44
CA ASP A 174 16.16 -6.00 3.88
C ASP A 174 17.16 -5.57 2.80
N VAL A 175 16.89 -4.45 2.11
CA VAL A 175 17.72 -3.98 1.01
C VAL A 175 18.41 -2.66 1.36
N ILE A 176 17.64 -1.64 1.73
CA ILE A 176 18.18 -0.27 1.89
C ILE A 176 19.09 -0.16 3.11
N GLU A 177 18.66 -0.67 4.25
CA GLU A 177 19.41 -0.56 5.51
C GLU A 177 20.80 -1.25 5.42
N PRO A 178 20.93 -2.54 5.04
CA PRO A 178 22.23 -3.19 4.95
C PRO A 178 23.11 -2.71 3.78
N HIS A 179 22.54 -2.30 2.65
CA HIS A 179 23.33 -1.96 1.45
C HIS A 179 23.64 -0.48 1.30
N VAL A 180 22.91 0.41 1.98
CA VAL A 180 23.07 1.87 1.84
C VAL A 180 23.40 2.53 3.17
N VAL A 181 22.70 2.19 4.25
CA VAL A 181 22.88 2.87 5.54
C VAL A 181 24.18 2.42 6.22
N GLU A 182 24.39 1.12 6.38
CA GLU A 182 25.61 0.61 7.05
C GLU A 182 26.93 1.04 6.38
N PRO A 183 27.06 1.05 5.03
CA PRO A 183 28.28 1.54 4.39
C PRO A 183 28.55 3.03 4.61
N ILE A 184 27.50 3.85 4.68
CA ILE A 184 27.62 5.29 4.94
C ILE A 184 28.09 5.52 6.38
N GLU A 185 27.51 4.79 7.36
CA GLU A 185 27.93 4.87 8.76
C GLU A 185 29.39 4.43 8.95
N ARG A 186 29.81 3.35 8.27
CA ARG A 186 31.21 2.91 8.28
C ARG A 186 32.16 3.97 7.71
N SER A 187 31.75 4.64 6.63
CA SER A 187 32.55 5.70 5.99
C SER A 187 32.66 6.95 6.87
N LEU A 188 31.57 7.35 7.54
CA LEU A 188 31.58 8.49 8.46
C LEU A 188 32.43 8.23 9.70
N ASN A 189 32.35 7.03 10.29
CA ASN A 189 33.16 6.65 11.46
C ASN A 189 34.66 6.57 11.13
N GLN A 190 35.05 6.26 9.90
CA GLN A 190 36.45 6.28 9.47
C GLN A 190 37.03 7.69 9.32
N VAL A 191 36.21 8.70 9.03
CA VAL A 191 36.67 10.07 8.81
C VAL A 191 36.81 10.84 10.13
N ILE A 192 36.11 10.41 11.18
CA ILE A 192 36.11 11.08 12.50
C ILE A 192 37.28 10.59 13.39
N GLN A 193 37.97 9.50 13.04
CA GLN A 193 39.20 9.04 13.70
C GLN A 193 40.45 9.60 13.01
#